data_AF-A0A7V9IJ03-F1
#
_entry.id   AF-A0A7V9IJ03-F1
#
_cell.length_a   1.000
_cell.length_b   1.000
_cell.length_c   1.000
_cell.angle_alpha   90.00
_cell.angle_beta   90.00
_cell.angle_gamma   90.00
#
_symmetry.space_group_name_H-M   'P 1'
#
loop_
_entity.id
_entity.type
_entity.pdbx_description
1 polymer ?
#
loop_
_entity_poly.entity_id
_entity_poly.type
_entity_poly.pdbx_seq_one_letter_code
_entity_poly.pdbx_strand_id
1 'polypeptide(L)'
;MASEDPASLAFRARALAQAHALSAAAHRIVNRVVAEEARTQPRPELGAWAGAALTQGYCLRRVQEDGDTIMVAGVVDDEVLDRAGTAHAAELRSSTGDELTVAALDMLVGSQVEHRLEPWRDELDDDTWAELEQYLTWWVVKGYGLRIAETSGSGP
;
A
#
# COMPACT_ATOMS: atom_id res chain seq x y z
N MET A 1 25.89 11.69 3.57
CA MET A 1 24.47 11.30 3.45
C MET A 1 24.41 10.23 2.38
N ALA A 2 24.04 8.99 2.71
CA ALA A 2 23.74 8.01 1.68
C ALA A 2 22.59 8.59 0.84
N SER A 3 22.74 8.63 -0.47
CA SER A 3 21.61 8.93 -1.37
C SER A 3 20.50 7.92 -1.05
N GLU A 4 19.31 8.37 -0.69
CA GLU A 4 18.16 7.47 -0.61
C GLU A 4 17.93 6.87 -2.00
N ASP A 5 18.04 5.55 -2.08
CA ASP A 5 17.75 4.78 -3.28
C ASP A 5 16.45 3.98 -3.11
N PRO A 6 15.78 3.56 -4.21
CA PRO A 6 14.51 2.87 -4.14
C PRO A 6 14.54 1.57 -3.31
N ALA A 7 15.65 0.83 -3.35
CA ALA A 7 15.78 -0.44 -2.65
C ALA A 7 15.92 -0.23 -1.14
N SER A 8 16.67 0.78 -0.72
CA SER A 8 16.75 1.20 0.68
C SER A 8 15.38 1.62 1.24
N LEU A 9 14.61 2.41 0.48
CA LEU A 9 13.26 2.81 0.86
C LEU A 9 12.31 1.60 0.98
N ALA A 10 12.28 0.72 -0.03
CA ALA A 10 11.44 -0.47 -0.03
C ALA A 10 11.82 -1.45 1.10
N PHE A 11 13.12 -1.58 1.41
CA PHE A 11 13.58 -2.37 2.55
C PHE A 11 13.08 -1.80 3.89
N ARG A 12 13.28 -0.50 4.13
CA ARG A 12 12.80 0.18 5.35
C ARG A 12 11.28 0.11 5.48
N ALA A 13 10.55 0.27 4.37
CA ALA A 13 9.10 0.18 4.34
C ALA A 13 8.60 -1.21 4.77
N ARG A 14 9.23 -2.28 4.25
CA ARG A 14 8.92 -3.66 4.68
C ARG A 14 9.24 -3.90 6.14
N ALA A 15 10.40 -3.43 6.61
CA ALA A 15 10.79 -3.55 8.01
C ALA A 15 9.79 -2.82 8.94
N LEU A 16 9.38 -1.61 8.57
CA LEU A 16 8.38 -0.84 9.32
C LEU A 16 6.99 -1.51 9.30
N ALA A 17 6.60 -2.13 8.18
CA ALA A 17 5.35 -2.87 8.06
C ALA A 17 5.27 -4.07 9.02
N GLN A 18 6.40 -4.73 9.31
CA GLN A 18 6.45 -5.82 10.32
C GLN A 18 6.16 -5.33 11.74
N ALA A 19 6.43 -4.06 12.03
CA ALA A 19 6.11 -3.45 13.32
C ALA A 19 4.65 -2.94 13.39
N HIS A 20 3.84 -3.19 12.35
CA HIS A 20 2.45 -2.73 12.24
C HIS A 20 2.28 -1.23 12.52
N ALA A 21 3.19 -0.43 11.96
CA ALA A 21 3.28 0.99 12.23
C ALA A 21 2.18 1.78 11.47
N LEU A 22 0.92 1.49 11.77
CA LEU A 22 -0.25 2.20 11.25
C LEU A 22 -0.75 3.21 12.27
N SER A 23 -1.39 4.29 11.80
CA SER A 23 -2.25 5.08 12.69
C SER A 23 -3.45 4.23 13.14
N ALA A 24 -4.17 4.66 14.18
CA ALA A 24 -5.40 3.99 14.59
C ALA A 24 -6.47 3.99 13.48
N ALA A 25 -6.55 5.05 12.67
CA ALA A 25 -7.52 5.15 11.56
C ALA A 25 -7.13 4.23 10.40
N ALA A 26 -5.87 4.28 9.96
CA ALA A 26 -5.35 3.36 8.94
C ALA A 26 -5.50 1.89 9.36
N HIS A 27 -5.26 1.57 10.64
CA HIS A 27 -5.46 0.21 11.15
C HIS A 27 -6.92 -0.26 11.04
N ARG A 28 -7.90 0.59 11.37
CA ARG A 28 -9.32 0.27 11.20
C ARG A 28 -9.69 0.07 9.73
N ILE A 29 -9.22 0.95 8.84
CA ILE A 29 -9.44 0.85 7.39
C ILE A 29 -8.86 -0.45 6.85
N VAL A 30 -7.61 -0.79 7.22
CA VAL A 30 -6.95 -2.03 6.80
C VAL A 30 -7.76 -3.25 7.24
N ASN A 31 -8.18 -3.32 8.51
CA ASN A 31 -8.97 -4.45 9.00
C ASN A 31 -10.33 -4.56 8.28
N ARG A 32 -10.99 -3.43 8.01
CA ARG A 32 -12.25 -3.40 7.24
C ARG A 32 -12.05 -3.92 5.83
N VAL A 33 -11.01 -3.46 5.14
CA VAL A 33 -10.65 -3.91 3.79
C VAL A 33 -10.35 -5.41 3.77
N VAL A 34 -9.50 -5.89 4.66
CA VAL A 34 -9.15 -7.32 4.74
C VAL A 34 -10.40 -8.17 4.94
N ALA A 35 -11.29 -7.76 5.84
CA ALA A 35 -12.53 -8.47 6.11
C ALA A 35 -13.49 -8.43 4.91
N GLU A 36 -13.52 -7.35 4.14
CA GLU A 36 -14.35 -7.24 2.93
C GLU A 36 -13.82 -8.14 1.83
N GLU A 37 -12.54 -8.01 1.50
CA GLU A 37 -11.87 -8.81 0.47
C GLU A 37 -11.95 -10.31 0.77
N ALA A 38 -11.77 -10.72 2.03
CA ALA A 38 -11.91 -12.12 2.42
C ALA A 38 -13.34 -12.68 2.21
N ARG A 39 -14.36 -11.81 2.15
CA ARG A 39 -15.77 -12.18 1.92
C ARG A 39 -16.15 -12.15 0.44
N THR A 40 -15.56 -11.27 -0.35
CA THR A 40 -15.98 -10.99 -1.72
C THR A 40 -15.08 -11.62 -2.78
N GLN A 41 -13.82 -11.90 -2.46
CA GLN A 41 -12.87 -12.46 -3.40
C GLN A 41 -13.04 -13.98 -3.58
N PRO A 42 -12.61 -14.55 -4.73
CA PRO A 42 -12.70 -15.99 -4.98
C PRO A 42 -11.96 -16.85 -3.96
N ARG A 43 -10.94 -16.28 -3.30
CA ARG A 43 -10.12 -16.94 -2.26
C ARG A 43 -9.95 -16.00 -1.06
N PRO A 44 -10.24 -16.45 0.17
CA PRO A 44 -10.11 -15.60 1.37
C PRO A 44 -8.70 -15.05 1.60
N GLU A 45 -7.67 -15.77 1.15
CA GLU A 45 -6.26 -15.37 1.26
C GLU A 45 -5.97 -14.04 0.55
N LEU A 46 -6.73 -13.70 -0.50
CA LEU A 46 -6.61 -12.43 -1.20
C LEU A 46 -6.84 -11.24 -0.27
N GLY A 47 -7.73 -11.37 0.72
CA GLY A 47 -7.92 -10.33 1.73
C GLY A 47 -6.68 -10.12 2.61
N ALA A 48 -6.00 -11.19 3.02
CA ALA A 48 -4.73 -11.08 3.76
C ALA A 48 -3.62 -10.47 2.89
N TRP A 49 -3.61 -10.78 1.59
CA TRP A 49 -2.67 -10.20 0.64
C TRP A 49 -2.89 -8.70 0.46
N ALA A 50 -4.15 -8.27 0.29
CA ALA A 50 -4.53 -6.86 0.23
C ALA A 50 -4.06 -6.09 1.47
N GLY A 51 -4.33 -6.61 2.66
CA GLY A 51 -3.92 -5.97 3.91
C GLY A 51 -2.40 -5.80 4.04
N ALA A 52 -1.64 -6.82 3.67
CA ALA A 52 -0.17 -6.77 3.71
C ALA A 52 0.41 -5.81 2.65
N ALA A 53 -0.10 -5.84 1.42
CA ALA A 53 0.29 -4.94 0.34
C ALA A 53 0.01 -3.48 0.71
N LEU A 54 -1.19 -3.19 1.19
CA LEU A 54 -1.60 -1.86 1.67
C LEU A 54 -0.68 -1.37 2.79
N THR A 55 -0.41 -2.21 3.79
CA THR A 55 0.46 -1.85 4.92
C THR A 55 1.87 -1.47 4.45
N GLN A 56 2.43 -2.19 3.47
CA GLN A 56 3.76 -1.87 2.93
C GLN A 56 3.78 -0.52 2.20
N GLY A 57 2.80 -0.26 1.34
CA GLY A 57 2.71 1.04 0.65
C GLY A 57 2.52 2.21 1.62
N TYR A 58 1.69 2.03 2.65
CA TYR A 58 1.53 3.02 3.72
C TYR A 58 2.85 3.30 4.44
N CYS A 59 3.60 2.23 4.75
CA CYS A 59 4.89 2.36 5.42
C CYS A 59 5.97 3.00 4.54
N LEU A 60 5.90 2.88 3.21
CA LEU A 60 6.82 3.60 2.32
C LEU A 60 6.67 5.11 2.49
N ARG A 61 5.44 5.62 2.46
CA ARG A 61 5.21 7.05 2.66
C ARG A 61 5.70 7.52 4.03
N ARG A 62 5.50 6.70 5.07
CA ARG A 62 6.04 6.98 6.41
C ARG A 62 7.56 7.05 6.46
N VAL A 63 8.24 6.14 5.77
CA VAL A 63 9.71 6.11 5.72
C VAL A 63 10.26 7.39 5.10
N GLN A 64 9.60 7.92 4.07
CA GLN A 64 9.94 9.19 3.43
C GLN A 64 9.63 10.42 4.30
N GLU A 65 8.74 10.28 5.30
CA GLU A 65 8.41 11.31 6.29
C GLU A 65 9.31 11.26 7.53
N ASP A 66 10.46 10.60 7.46
CA ASP A 66 11.39 10.35 8.58
C ASP A 66 10.84 9.46 9.71
N GLY A 67 9.84 8.61 9.45
CA GLY A 67 9.54 7.36 10.17
C GLY A 67 9.12 7.40 11.64
N ASP A 68 9.64 8.33 12.45
CA ASP A 68 9.65 8.26 13.91
C ASP A 68 8.43 8.94 14.56
N THR A 69 7.73 9.82 13.83
CA THR A 69 6.52 10.49 14.35
C THR A 69 5.33 10.27 13.43
N ILE A 70 4.26 9.68 13.97
CA ILE A 70 2.97 9.59 13.26
C ILE A 70 2.26 10.94 13.40
N MET A 71 2.40 11.79 12.40
CA MET A 71 1.60 13.01 12.27
C MET A 71 0.27 12.65 11.58
N VAL A 72 -0.87 12.94 12.20
CA VAL A 72 -2.20 12.78 11.61
C VAL A 72 -2.87 14.15 11.59
N ALA A 73 -3.20 14.64 10.40
CA ALA A 73 -3.91 15.89 10.21
C ALA A 73 -5.42 15.65 10.37
N GLY A 74 -5.89 15.48 11.60
CA GLY A 74 -7.28 15.73 12.01
C GLY A 74 -8.45 15.01 11.29
N VAL A 75 -8.23 14.09 10.35
CA VAL A 75 -9.33 13.37 9.67
C VAL A 75 -9.97 12.40 10.66
N VAL A 76 -11.25 12.63 10.98
CA VAL A 76 -11.99 11.86 12.00
C VAL A 76 -12.79 10.70 11.39
N ASP A 77 -13.09 10.75 10.10
CA ASP A 77 -13.96 9.79 9.41
C ASP A 77 -13.17 8.80 8.52
N ASP A 78 -13.35 7.51 8.79
CA ASP A 78 -12.62 6.43 8.12
C ASP A 78 -13.03 6.28 6.63
N GLU A 79 -14.27 6.62 6.25
CA GLU A 79 -14.72 6.56 4.85
C GLU A 79 -14.20 7.74 4.04
N VAL A 80 -14.19 8.94 4.62
CA VAL A 80 -13.59 10.13 4.00
C VAL A 80 -12.10 9.88 3.77
N LEU A 81 -11.41 9.33 4.77
CA LEU A 81 -9.99 9.01 4.67
C LEU A 81 -9.71 7.95 3.60
N ASP A 82 -10.49 6.86 3.56
CA ASP A 82 -10.35 5.80 2.55
C ASP A 82 -10.61 6.32 1.12
N ARG A 83 -11.60 7.21 0.96
CA ARG A 83 -11.89 7.86 -0.33
C ARG A 83 -10.76 8.79 -0.77
N ALA A 84 -10.23 9.60 0.13
CA ALA A 84 -9.09 10.47 -0.15
C ALA A 84 -7.83 9.66 -0.50
N GLY A 85 -7.55 8.58 0.23
CA GLY A 85 -6.45 7.67 -0.08
C GLY A 85 -6.59 7.02 -1.46
N THR A 86 -7.82 6.62 -1.82
CA THR A 86 -8.16 6.11 -3.16
C THR A 86 -7.93 7.17 -4.25
N ALA A 87 -8.28 8.43 -3.99
CA ALA A 87 -8.06 9.52 -4.94
C ALA A 87 -6.57 9.78 -5.19
N HIS A 88 -5.75 9.83 -4.13
CA HIS A 88 -4.30 9.97 -4.27
C HIS A 88 -3.66 8.78 -4.99
N ALA A 89 -4.16 7.56 -4.76
CA ALA A 89 -3.70 6.37 -5.47
C ALA A 89 -3.95 6.47 -6.99
N ALA A 90 -5.12 6.98 -7.39
CA ALA A 90 -5.46 7.21 -8.79
C ALA A 90 -4.61 8.33 -9.42
N GLU A 91 -4.36 9.41 -8.67
CA GLU A 91 -3.46 10.49 -9.08
C GLU A 91 -2.02 9.99 -9.31
N LEU A 92 -1.51 9.16 -8.40
CA LEU A 92 -0.16 8.60 -8.53
C LEU A 92 -0.01 7.69 -9.76
N ARG A 93 -1.07 6.94 -10.12
CA ARG A 93 -1.08 6.09 -11.32
C ARG A 93 -1.22 6.87 -12.63
N SER A 94 -1.74 8.09 -12.59
CA SER A 94 -2.01 8.93 -13.77
C SER A 94 -0.96 10.03 -14.00
N SER A 95 -0.13 10.32 -13.00
CA SER A 95 0.97 11.28 -13.08
C SER A 95 2.31 10.58 -13.29
N THR A 96 3.27 11.28 -13.88
CA THR A 96 4.70 10.95 -13.73
C THR A 96 5.09 11.35 -12.32
N GLY A 97 4.77 10.50 -11.35
CA GLY A 97 5.15 10.71 -9.95
C GLY A 97 6.66 10.86 -9.77
N ASP A 98 7.08 11.17 -8.55
CA ASP A 98 8.50 11.16 -8.19
C ASP A 98 9.14 9.81 -8.55
N GLU A 99 10.17 9.82 -9.41
CA GLU A 99 10.78 8.60 -9.97
C GLU A 99 11.29 7.66 -8.87
N LEU A 100 11.83 8.22 -7.79
CA LEU A 100 12.31 7.47 -6.62
C LEU A 100 11.15 6.75 -5.92
N THR A 101 10.04 7.45 -5.70
CA THR A 101 8.82 6.90 -5.11
C THR A 101 8.23 5.79 -5.98
N VAL A 102 8.09 6.03 -7.29
CA VAL A 102 7.56 5.03 -8.23
C VAL A 102 8.43 3.78 -8.24
N ALA A 103 9.75 3.94 -8.35
CA ALA A 103 10.67 2.80 -8.32
C ALA A 103 10.61 2.02 -6.99
N ALA A 104 10.43 2.70 -5.85
CA ALA A 104 10.29 2.04 -4.56
C ALA A 104 8.96 1.29 -4.43
N LEU A 105 7.87 1.84 -4.97
CA LEU A 105 6.57 1.16 -5.05
C LEU A 105 6.66 -0.08 -5.94
N ASP A 106 7.30 0.02 -7.10
CA ASP A 106 7.49 -1.12 -8.02
C ASP A 106 8.28 -2.24 -7.34
N MET A 107 9.30 -1.92 -6.54
CA MET A 107 10.02 -2.92 -5.75
C MET A 107 9.15 -3.58 -4.68
N LEU A 108 8.24 -2.83 -4.05
CA LEU A 108 7.28 -3.41 -3.10
C LEU A 108 6.29 -4.32 -3.82
N VAL A 109 5.75 -3.90 -4.97
CA VAL A 109 4.86 -4.71 -5.81
C VAL A 109 5.55 -5.99 -6.26
N GLY A 110 6.76 -5.90 -6.80
CA GLY A 110 7.57 -7.06 -7.20
C GLY A 110 7.77 -8.03 -6.04
N SER A 111 8.07 -7.51 -4.84
CA SER A 111 8.14 -8.34 -3.63
C SER A 111 6.79 -8.97 -3.28
N GLN A 112 5.65 -8.31 -3.49
CA GLN A 112 4.34 -8.93 -3.24
C GLN A 112 4.09 -10.09 -4.21
N VAL A 113 4.36 -9.88 -5.50
CA VAL A 113 4.20 -10.87 -6.58
C VAL A 113 5.10 -12.08 -6.33
N GLU A 114 6.39 -11.85 -6.08
CA GLU A 114 7.38 -12.91 -5.81
C GLU A 114 6.95 -13.83 -4.66
N HIS A 115 6.47 -13.26 -3.54
CA HIS A 115 6.13 -14.06 -2.37
C HIS A 115 4.76 -14.75 -2.45
N ARG A 116 3.85 -14.27 -3.31
CA ARG A 116 2.43 -14.69 -3.30
C ARG A 116 1.98 -15.36 -4.57
N LEU A 117 2.44 -14.89 -5.73
CA LEU A 117 2.02 -15.38 -7.03
C LEU A 117 3.02 -16.36 -7.62
N GLU A 118 4.33 -16.11 -7.47
CA GLU A 118 5.38 -16.99 -8.00
C GLU A 118 5.20 -18.47 -7.61
N PRO A 119 4.79 -18.84 -6.37
CA PRO A 119 4.55 -20.23 -6.01
C PRO A 119 3.45 -20.92 -6.83
N TRP A 120 2.61 -20.14 -7.51
CA TRP A 120 1.46 -20.60 -8.31
C TRP A 120 1.67 -20.35 -9.81
N ARG A 121 2.88 -19.97 -10.25
CA ARG A 121 3.13 -19.56 -11.64
C ARG A 121 2.70 -20.62 -12.66
N ASP A 122 2.90 -21.90 -12.35
CA ASP A 122 2.55 -23.01 -13.24
C ASP A 122 1.04 -23.33 -13.26
N GLU A 123 0.26 -22.79 -12.31
CA GLU A 123 -1.18 -23.03 -12.15
C GLU A 123 -2.04 -21.87 -12.69
N LEU A 124 -1.44 -20.70 -12.94
CA LEU A 124 -2.11 -19.50 -13.39
C LEU A 124 -1.84 -19.25 -14.87
N ASP A 125 -2.89 -18.92 -15.63
CA ASP A 125 -2.69 -18.37 -16.97
C ASP A 125 -2.20 -16.90 -16.90
N ASP A 126 -1.72 -16.39 -18.04
CA ASP A 126 -1.14 -15.05 -18.12
C ASP A 126 -2.16 -13.95 -17.80
N ASP A 127 -3.44 -14.16 -18.13
CA ASP A 127 -4.51 -13.21 -17.85
C ASP A 127 -4.78 -13.12 -16.33
N THR A 128 -4.94 -14.26 -15.67
CA THR A 128 -5.14 -14.33 -14.21
C THR A 128 -3.92 -13.80 -13.47
N TRP A 129 -2.71 -14.10 -13.96
CA TRP A 129 -1.48 -13.53 -13.42
C TRP A 129 -1.50 -12.00 -13.46
N ALA A 130 -1.80 -11.43 -14.63
CA ALA A 130 -1.85 -9.98 -14.81
C ALA A 130 -2.94 -9.31 -13.95
N GLU A 131 -4.09 -9.95 -13.77
CA GLU A 131 -5.14 -9.48 -12.86
C GLU A 131 -4.67 -9.46 -11.40
N LEU A 132 -4.01 -10.53 -10.94
CA LEU A 132 -3.50 -10.62 -9.57
C LEU A 132 -2.33 -9.66 -9.32
N GLU A 133 -1.46 -9.45 -10.31
CA GLU A 133 -0.40 -8.44 -10.25
C GLU A 133 -0.99 -7.03 -10.14
N GLN A 134 -2.00 -6.71 -10.96
CA GLN A 134 -2.71 -5.43 -10.86
C GLN A 134 -3.44 -5.26 -9.53
N TYR A 135 -4.01 -6.34 -8.99
CA TYR A 135 -4.65 -6.36 -7.67
C TYR A 135 -3.66 -6.01 -6.56
N LEU A 136 -2.49 -6.66 -6.53
CA LEU A 136 -1.44 -6.36 -5.55
C LEU A 136 -0.89 -4.94 -5.72
N THR A 137 -0.68 -4.51 -6.97
CA THR A 137 -0.26 -3.15 -7.32
C THR A 137 -1.22 -2.11 -6.75
N TRP A 138 -2.52 -2.30 -6.96
CA TRP A 138 -3.56 -1.41 -6.45
C TRP A 138 -3.45 -1.24 -4.94
N TRP A 139 -3.32 -2.34 -4.20
CA TRP A 139 -3.27 -2.27 -2.74
C TRP A 139 -2.00 -1.58 -2.22
N VAL A 140 -0.83 -1.85 -2.82
CA VAL A 140 0.41 -1.13 -2.48
C VAL A 140 0.23 0.37 -2.70
N VAL A 141 -0.22 0.78 -3.89
CA VAL A 141 -0.38 2.20 -4.23
C VAL A 141 -1.46 2.87 -3.37
N LYS A 142 -2.56 2.16 -3.08
CA LYS A 142 -3.62 2.64 -2.19
C LYS A 142 -3.13 2.87 -0.78
N GLY A 143 -2.26 2.00 -0.26
CA GLY A 143 -1.64 2.20 1.05
C GLY A 143 -0.80 3.47 1.11
N TYR A 144 0.00 3.71 0.06
CA TYR A 144 0.79 4.95 -0.06
C TYR A 144 -0.11 6.19 -0.09
N GLY A 145 -1.16 6.17 -0.91
CA GLY A 145 -2.16 7.24 -0.99
C GLY A 145 -2.91 7.47 0.33
N LEU A 146 -3.21 6.41 1.08
CA LEU A 146 -3.86 6.50 2.40
C LEU A 146 -3.02 7.34 3.38
N ARG A 147 -1.69 7.14 3.40
CA ARG A 147 -0.82 7.93 4.27
C ARG A 147 -0.74 9.40 3.84
N ILE A 148 -0.75 9.67 2.53
CA ILE A 148 -0.85 11.05 2.02
C ILE A 148 -2.14 11.72 2.49
N ALA A 149 -3.27 11.00 2.42
CA ALA A 149 -4.55 11.54 2.86
C ALA A 149 -4.57 11.90 4.34
N GLU A 150 -3.93 11.08 5.20
CA GLU A 150 -3.81 11.36 6.63
C GLU A 150 -2.98 12.60 6.95
N THR A 151 -1.99 12.93 6.13
CA THR A 151 -1.08 14.06 6.37
C THR A 151 -1.51 15.33 5.66
N SER A 152 -2.24 15.20 4.55
CA SER A 152 -2.75 16.33 3.78
C SER A 152 -4.01 16.96 4.38
N GLY A 153 -4.57 16.36 5.43
CA GLY A 153 -5.72 16.90 6.16
C GLY A 153 -6.92 17.16 5.25
N SER A 154 -7.23 16.21 4.36
CA SER A 154 -8.25 16.38 3.33
C SER A 154 -9.66 16.45 3.94
N GLY A 155 -10.02 17.61 4.46
CA GLY A 155 -11.39 18.12 4.45
C GLY A 155 -11.64 18.93 3.18
N PRO A 156 -12.90 19.10 2.76
CA PRO A 156 -13.31 20.40 2.22
C PRO A 156 -13.16 21.51 3.27
#